data_AF-A0A523S9K0-F1
#
_entry.id   AF-A0A523S9K0-F1
#
_cell.length_a   1.000
_cell.length_b   1.000
_cell.length_c   1.000
_cell.angle_alpha   90.00
_cell.angle_beta   90.00
_cell.angle_gamma   90.00
#
_symmetry.space_group_name_H-M   'P 1'
#
loop_
_entity.id
_entity.type
_entity.pdbx_description
1 polymer ?
#
loop_
_entity_poly.entity_id
_entity_poly.type
_entity_poly.pdbx_seq_one_letter_code
_entity_poly.pdbx_strand_id
1 'polypeptide(L)' 'MTPEDRSLNDLMADIKQFVDDRDWSVFHRPTALAISAAIETGELLELFQWRSDAEVETSLQSDKYRQALS' A
#
# COMPACT_ATOMS: atom_id res chain seq x y z
N MET A 1 9.48 7.58 -17.45
CA MET A 1 8.23 7.05 -16.88
C MET A 1 8.11 7.69 -15.50
N THR A 2 7.15 8.58 -15.32
CA THR A 2 6.83 9.07 -13.97
C THR A 2 6.11 7.95 -13.21
N PRO A 3 6.01 8.00 -11.86
CA PRO A 3 5.20 7.05 -11.10
C PRO A 3 3.76 6.93 -11.62
N GLU A 4 3.25 8.02 -12.20
CA GLU A 4 1.90 8.15 -12.76
C GLU A 4 1.71 7.39 -14.09
N ASP A 5 2.80 7.07 -14.81
CA ASP A 5 2.77 6.41 -16.13
C ASP A 5 2.90 4.88 -16.07
N ARG A 6 3.00 4.30 -14.88
CA ARG A 6 3.29 2.87 -14.73
C ARG A 6 2.04 2.01 -14.88
N SER A 7 2.15 0.92 -15.63
CA SER A 7 1.10 -0.08 -15.68
C SER A 7 1.13 -0.99 -14.44
N LEU A 8 -0.01 -1.61 -14.13
CA LEU A 8 -0.08 -2.64 -13.10
C LEU A 8 0.89 -3.80 -13.39
N ASN A 9 1.10 -4.12 -14.67
CA ASN A 9 2.03 -5.17 -15.09
C ASN A 9 3.48 -4.82 -14.73
N ASP A 10 3.87 -3.55 -14.90
CA ASP A 10 5.21 -3.10 -14.51
C ASP A 10 5.40 -3.23 -13.00
N LEU A 11 4.38 -2.88 -12.22
CA LEU A 11 4.43 -2.99 -10.75
C LEU A 11 4.53 -4.45 -10.30
N MET A 12 3.75 -5.34 -10.90
CA MET A 12 3.84 -6.77 -10.60
C MET A 12 5.22 -7.35 -10.96
N ALA A 13 5.85 -6.88 -12.04
CA ALA A 13 7.18 -7.30 -12.43
C ALA A 13 8.24 -6.90 -11.38
N ASP A 14 8.19 -5.65 -10.89
CA ASP A 14 9.11 -5.17 -9.85
C ASP A 14 8.93 -5.93 -8.53
N ILE A 15 7.68 -6.15 -8.11
CA ILE A 15 7.37 -6.91 -6.89
C ILE A 15 7.92 -8.34 -7.02
N LYS A 16 7.74 -8.97 -8.18
CA LYS A 16 8.25 -10.32 -8.42
C LYS A 16 9.78 -10.35 -8.33
N GLN A 17 10.46 -9.41 -8.98
CA GLN A 17 11.92 -9.31 -8.90
C GLN A 17 12.39 -9.12 -7.45
N PHE A 18 11.74 -8.22 -6.70
CA PHE A 18 12.06 -7.95 -5.30
C PHE A 18 11.95 -9.19 -4.40
N VAL A 19 10.92 -10.02 -4.65
CA VAL A 19 10.66 -11.26 -3.92
C VAL A 19 11.69 -12.33 -4.29
N ASP A 20 11.99 -12.46 -5.59
CA ASP A 20 12.95 -13.43 -6.11
C ASP A 20 14.37 -13.11 -5.61
N ASP A 21 14.79 -11.83 -5.61
CA ASP A 21 16.08 -11.36 -5.09
C ASP A 21 16.33 -11.71 -3.61
N ARG A 22 15.26 -12.03 -2.86
CA ARG A 22 15.29 -12.34 -1.42
C ARG A 22 15.00 -13.80 -1.11
N ASP A 23 14.78 -14.62 -2.14
CA ASP A 23 14.29 -16.00 -1.99
C ASP A 23 12.97 -16.09 -1.17
N TRP A 24 12.14 -15.05 -1.23
CA TRP A 24 10.91 -14.94 -0.41
C TRP A 24 9.69 -15.61 -1.04
N SER A 25 9.83 -16.17 -2.23
CA SER A 25 8.75 -16.87 -2.94
C SER A 25 8.09 -17.99 -2.09
N VAL A 26 8.84 -18.59 -1.16
CA VAL A 26 8.34 -19.60 -0.21
C VAL A 26 7.25 -19.08 0.75
N PHE A 27 7.20 -17.76 0.99
CA PHE A 27 6.21 -17.12 1.85
C PHE A 27 4.97 -16.65 1.09
N HIS A 28 5.04 -16.56 -0.25
CA HIS A 28 3.98 -16.06 -1.14
C HIS A 28 2.90 -17.12 -1.45
N ARG A 29 2.36 -17.77 -0.42
CA ARG A 29 1.16 -18.61 -0.55
C ARG A 29 -0.07 -17.72 -0.67
N PRO A 30 -1.12 -18.10 -1.44
CA PRO A 30 -2.31 -17.26 -1.62
C PRO A 30 -2.95 -16.79 -0.32
N THR A 31 -3.00 -17.65 0.70
CA THR A 31 -3.55 -17.30 2.02
C THR A 31 -2.68 -16.30 2.78
N ALA A 32 -1.36 -16.41 2.69
CA ALA A 32 -0.44 -15.47 3.34
C ALA A 32 -0.56 -14.08 2.70
N LEU A 33 -0.64 -14.01 1.38
CA LEU A 33 -0.84 -12.75 0.65
C LEU A 33 -2.19 -12.09 1.00
N ALA A 34 -3.27 -12.87 1.09
CA ALA A 34 -4.57 -12.36 1.49
C ALA A 34 -4.56 -11.79 2.92
N ILE A 35 -3.87 -12.46 3.84
CA ILE A 35 -3.70 -11.98 5.22
C ILE A 35 -2.88 -10.68 5.24
N SER A 36 -1.74 -10.64 4.53
CA SER A 36 -0.93 -9.42 4.43
C SER A 36 -1.72 -8.25 3.87
N ALA A 37 -2.47 -8.44 2.77
CA ALA A 37 -3.32 -7.39 2.21
C ALA A 37 -4.37 -6.87 3.21
N ALA A 38 -4.97 -7.77 4.01
CA ALA A 38 -5.91 -7.36 5.06
C ALA A 38 -5.24 -6.57 6.18
N ILE A 39 -4.00 -6.91 6.56
CA ILE A 39 -3.21 -6.16 7.55
C ILE A 39 -2.92 -4.75 7.05
N GLU A 40 -2.38 -4.60 5.83
CA GLU A 40 -2.08 -3.30 5.23
C GLU A 40 -3.34 -2.43 5.08
N THR A 41 -4.48 -3.06 4.74
CA THR A 41 -5.78 -2.36 4.71
C THR A 41 -6.17 -1.89 6.12
N GLY A 42 -5.90 -2.68 7.15
CA GLY A 42 -6.07 -2.30 8.55
C GLY A 42 -5.24 -1.07 8.91
N GLU A 43 -3.94 -1.06 8.58
CA GLU A 43 -3.04 0.09 8.82
C GLU A 43 -3.53 1.35 8.11
N LEU A 44 -4.01 1.23 6.87
CA LEU A 44 -4.65 2.33 6.16
C LEU A 44 -5.88 2.84 6.92
N LEU A 45 -6.75 1.96 7.41
CA LEU A 45 -7.95 2.32 8.17
C LEU A 45 -7.63 3.02 9.51
N GLU A 46 -6.47 2.77 10.12
CA GLU A 46 -6.04 3.48 11.33
C GLU A 46 -5.85 4.98 11.10
N LEU A 47 -5.59 5.39 9.86
CA LEU A 47 -5.54 6.79 9.47
C LEU A 47 -6.93 7.45 9.46
N PHE A 48 -8.02 6.69 9.48
CA PHE A 48 -9.38 7.23 9.40
C PHE A 48 -10.23 6.97 10.65
N GLN A 49 -9.97 5.89 11.39
CA GLN A 49 -10.87 5.33 12.41
C GLN A 49 -11.43 6.30 13.47
N TRP A 50 -10.73 7.39 13.80
CA TRP A 50 -11.14 8.36 14.83
C TRP A 50 -11.40 9.77 14.28
N ARG A 51 -11.45 9.93 12.96
CA ARG A 51 -11.63 11.23 12.29
C ARG A 51 -13.00 11.32 11.65
N SER A 52 -13.62 12.49 11.72
CA SER A 52 -14.76 12.84 10.89
C SER A 52 -14.34 13.15 9.45
N ASP A 53 -15.27 13.07 8.51
CA ASP A 53 -15.01 13.39 7.09
C ASP A 53 -14.43 14.81 6.91
N ALA A 54 -14.87 15.78 7.71
CA ALA A 54 -14.36 17.15 7.67
C ALA A 54 -12.90 17.25 8.18
N GLU A 55 -12.54 16.48 9.20
CA GLU A 55 -11.16 16.40 9.69
C GLU A 55 -10.25 15.70 8.70
N VAL A 56 -10.74 14.67 8.01
CA VAL A 56 -10.01 14.00 6.92
C VAL A 56 -9.78 14.98 5.77
N GLU A 57 -10.80 15.69 5.31
CA GLU A 57 -10.69 16.68 4.23
C GLU A 57 -9.67 17.79 4.58
N THR A 58 -9.71 18.26 5.83
CA THR A 58 -8.74 19.24 6.33
C THR A 58 -7.33 18.65 6.37
N SER A 59 -7.20 17.40 6.86
CA SER A 59 -5.91 16.71 6.99
C SER A 59 -5.30 16.42 5.62
N LEU A 60 -6.12 16.12 4.61
CA LEU A 60 -5.68 15.92 3.22
C LEU A 60 -4.99 17.15 2.65
N GLN A 61 -5.11 18.34 3.23
CA GLN A 61 -4.36 19.53 2.81
C GLN A 61 -2.90 19.54 3.29
N SER A 62 -2.56 18.69 4.26
CA SER A 62 -1.22 18.54 4.81
C SER A 62 -0.39 17.53 4.01
N ASP A 63 0.81 17.93 3.59
CA ASP A 63 1.75 17.04 2.91
C ASP A 63 2.12 15.81 3.75
N LYS A 64 2.22 15.99 5.08
CA LYS A 64 2.49 14.89 6.01
C LYS A 64 1.40 13.82 5.96
N TYR A 65 0.14 14.25 5.87
CA TYR A 65 -0.99 13.32 5.85
C TYR A 65 -1.12 12.64 4.49
N ARG A 66 -0.89 13.37 3.40
CA ARG A 66 -0.81 12.79 2.04
C ARG A 66 0.30 11.75 1.94
N GLN A 67 1.47 12.02 2.52
CA GLN A 67 2.59 11.07 2.55
C GLN A 67 2.28 9.81 3.37
N ALA A 68 1.44 9.90 4.40
CA ALA A 68 1.01 8.73 5.16
C ALA A 68 0.01 7.85 4.39
N LEU A 69 -0.60 8.37 3.31
CA LEU A 69 -1.55 7.65 2.45
C LEU A 69 -0.89 7.07 1.18
N SER A 70 0.34 7.47 0.88
CA SER A 70 1.09 7.12 -0.33
C SER A 70 2.13 6.04 -0.07
#